data_AF-A0A449E7X6-F1
#
_entry.id   AF-A0A449E7X6-F1
#
_cell.length_a   1.000
_cell.length_b   1.000
_cell.length_c   1.000
_cell.angle_alpha   90.00
_cell.angle_beta   90.00
_cell.angle_gamma   90.00
#
_symmetry.space_group_name_H-M   'P 1'
#
loop_
_entity.id
_entity.type
_entity.pdbx_description
1 polymer ?
#
loop_
_entity_poly.entity_id
_entity_poly.type
_entity_poly.pdbx_seq_one_letter_code
_entity_poly.pdbx_strand_id
1 'polypeptide(L)'
;MREYTKKIYFIEETQNIEGSYIEVKTLFVNEDKEQALTTFKQLSKKLMPSFGLVLGEYKIKAGKSYFSQLLKRWAHLPAEFYRTMKILNYQTLAETKM
;
A
#
# COMPACT_ATOMS: atom_id res chain seq x y z
N MET A 1 13.47 21.59 1.62
CA MET A 1 13.61 20.14 1.85
C MET A 1 13.57 19.45 0.49
N ARG A 2 14.52 18.58 0.13
CA ARG A 2 14.51 17.92 -1.20
C ARG A 2 13.46 16.81 -1.22
N GLU A 3 12.59 16.83 -2.22
CA GLU A 3 11.59 15.80 -2.48
C GLU A 3 12.13 14.79 -3.50
N TYR A 4 11.67 13.55 -3.40
CA TYR A 4 12.04 12.44 -4.25
C TYR A 4 10.79 11.76 -4.75
N THR A 5 10.86 11.21 -5.97
CA THR A 5 9.80 10.38 -6.53
C THR A 5 10.23 8.92 -6.45
N LYS A 6 9.44 8.06 -5.80
CA LYS A 6 9.68 6.62 -5.72
C LYS A 6 8.41 5.84 -6.03
N LYS A 7 8.59 4.63 -6.57
CA LYS A 7 7.54 3.62 -6.60
C LYS A 7 7.54 2.87 -5.29
N ILE A 8 6.38 2.75 -4.67
CA ILE A 8 6.18 2.02 -3.43
C ILE A 8 5.00 1.09 -3.65
N TYR A 9 5.16 -0.16 -3.23
CA TYR A 9 4.18 -1.22 -3.39
C TYR A 9 3.46 -1.43 -2.07
N PHE A 10 2.13 -1.35 -2.11
CA PHE A 10 1.27 -1.57 -0.95
C PHE A 10 0.47 -2.85 -1.19
N ILE A 11 0.40 -3.71 -0.17
CA ILE A 11 -0.57 -4.80 -0.12
C ILE A 11 -1.66 -4.37 0.84
N GLU A 12 -2.90 -4.36 0.37
CA GLU A 12 -4.04 -3.77 1.07
C GLU A 12 -5.20 -4.77 1.05
N GLU A 13 -5.85 -4.95 2.19
CA GLU A 13 -7.04 -5.80 2.34
C GLU A 13 -8.26 -4.89 2.50
N THR A 14 -9.24 -5.05 1.62
CA THR A 14 -10.50 -4.32 1.70
C THR A 14 -11.27 -4.77 2.93
N GLN A 15 -11.61 -3.86 3.85
CA GLN A 15 -12.38 -4.17 5.06
C GLN A 15 -13.87 -3.89 4.87
N ASN A 16 -14.20 -2.77 4.23
CA ASN A 16 -15.58 -2.32 4.08
C ASN A 16 -15.74 -1.48 2.81
N ILE A 17 -16.94 -1.50 2.23
CA ILE A 17 -17.31 -0.67 1.08
C ILE A 17 -18.62 0.04 1.44
N GLU A 18 -18.55 1.36 1.61
CA GLU A 18 -19.70 2.21 1.92
C GLU A 18 -19.93 3.23 0.80
N GLY A 19 -20.85 2.89 -0.12
CA GLY A 19 -21.15 3.72 -1.29
C GLY A 19 -19.91 3.88 -2.18
N SER A 20 -19.34 5.08 -2.22
CA SER A 20 -18.11 5.40 -2.97
C SER A 20 -16.83 5.33 -2.13
N TYR A 21 -16.94 4.97 -0.86
CA TYR A 21 -15.80 4.86 0.05
C TYR A 21 -15.39 3.40 0.23
N ILE A 22 -14.10 3.14 0.13
CA ILE A 22 -13.50 1.83 0.40
C ILE A 22 -12.58 2.01 1.60
N GLU A 23 -12.87 1.27 2.67
CA GLU A 23 -11.96 1.15 3.80
C GLU A 23 -10.99 0.01 3.51
N VAL A 24 -9.70 0.33 3.51
CA VAL A 24 -8.63 -0.65 3.30
C VAL A 24 -7.72 -0.69 4.51
N LYS A 25 -7.26 -1.90 4.84
CA LYS A 25 -6.19 -2.14 5.80
C LYS A 25 -4.92 -2.44 5.02
N THR A 26 -3.94 -1.54 5.10
CA THR A 26 -2.60 -1.86 4.59
C THR A 26 -2.03 -3.03 5.41
N LEU A 27 -1.49 -4.04 4.74
CA LEU A 27 -0.88 -5.23 5.33
C LEU A 27 0.64 -5.29 5.09
N PHE A 28 1.13 -4.59 4.08
CA PHE A 28 2.55 -4.54 3.75
C PHE A 28 2.86 -3.32 2.89
N VAL A 29 4.06 -2.76 3.08
CA VAL A 29 4.58 -1.68 2.25
C VAL A 29 6.06 -1.95 1.95
N ASN A 30 6.46 -1.84 0.69
CA ASN A 30 7.86 -2.03 0.30
C ASN A 30 8.24 -1.21 -0.95
N GLU A 31 9.52 -0.93 -1.15
CA GLU A 31 10.04 -0.33 -2.39
C GLU A 31 10.54 -1.39 -3.40
N ASP A 32 10.76 -2.63 -2.96
CA ASP A 32 11.12 -3.75 -3.83
C ASP A 32 9.86 -4.47 -4.37
N LYS A 33 9.78 -4.55 -5.70
CA LYS A 33 8.61 -5.11 -6.40
C LYS A 33 8.51 -6.62 -6.23
N GLU A 34 9.63 -7.33 -6.35
CA GLU A 34 9.67 -8.79 -6.32
C GLU A 34 9.32 -9.31 -4.91
N GLN A 35 9.79 -8.62 -3.88
CA GLN A 35 9.43 -8.87 -2.50
C GLN A 35 7.93 -8.63 -2.27
N ALA A 36 7.38 -7.52 -2.76
CA ALA A 36 5.95 -7.25 -2.64
C ALA A 36 5.09 -8.30 -3.36
N LEU A 37 5.47 -8.72 -4.58
CA LEU A 37 4.80 -9.80 -5.31
C LEU A 37 4.87 -11.14 -4.56
N THR A 38 6.03 -11.46 -3.99
CA THR A 38 6.22 -12.70 -3.21
C THR A 38 5.35 -12.69 -1.95
N THR A 39 5.35 -11.59 -1.21
CA THR A 39 4.51 -11.43 -0.01
C THR A 39 3.02 -11.48 -0.36
N PHE A 40 2.59 -10.85 -1.44
CA PHE A 40 1.21 -10.91 -1.91
C PHE A 40 0.76 -12.35 -2.17
N LYS A 41 1.56 -13.13 -2.91
CA LYS A 41 1.28 -14.56 -3.19
C LYS A 41 1.22 -15.41 -1.92
N GLN A 42 1.95 -15.04 -0.87
CA GLN A 42 1.92 -15.75 0.42
C GLN A 42 0.66 -15.38 1.21
N LEU A 43 0.30 -14.10 1.23
CA LEU A 43 -0.90 -13.60 1.92
C LEU A 43 -2.18 -14.12 1.27
N SER A 44 -2.27 -14.13 -0.07
CA SER A 44 -3.44 -14.60 -0.81
C SER A 44 -3.75 -16.10 -0.60
N LYS A 45 -2.76 -16.89 -0.19
CA LYS A 45 -2.95 -18.31 0.17
C LYS A 45 -3.44 -18.51 1.61
N LYS A 46 -3.21 -17.53 2.48
CA LYS A 46 -3.50 -17.61 3.93
C LYS A 46 -4.81 -16.94 4.31
N LEU A 47 -5.16 -15.86 3.64
CA LEU A 47 -6.34 -15.07 3.94
C LEU A 47 -7.59 -15.75 3.38
N MET A 48 -8.68 -15.69 4.15
CA MET A 48 -9.98 -16.20 3.73
C MET A 48 -10.54 -15.36 2.58
N PRO A 49 -11.31 -15.96 1.65
CA PRO A 49 -11.79 -15.29 0.44
C PRO A 49 -12.77 -14.13 0.67
N SER A 50 -13.22 -13.89 1.92
CA SER A 50 -14.27 -12.91 2.21
C SER A 50 -13.85 -11.44 2.02
N PHE A 51 -12.56 -11.15 1.88
CA PHE A 51 -12.05 -9.80 1.68
C PHE A 51 -11.07 -9.74 0.50
N GLY A 52 -11.20 -8.72 -0.34
CA GLY A 52 -10.36 -8.51 -1.52
C GLY A 52 -8.98 -8.01 -1.13
N LEU A 53 -7.94 -8.76 -1.47
CA LEU A 53 -6.53 -8.40 -1.30
C LEU A 53 -6.01 -7.77 -2.60
N VAL A 54 -5.41 -6.59 -2.50
CA VAL A 54 -4.89 -5.82 -3.63
C VAL A 54 -3.40 -5.55 -3.44
N LEU A 55 -2.62 -5.72 -4.51
CA LEU A 55 -1.24 -5.22 -4.61
C LEU A 55 -1.25 -3.99 -5.52
N GLY A 56 -1.02 -2.81 -4.95
CA GLY A 56 -0.94 -1.54 -5.68
C GLY A 56 0.49 -1.05 -5.84
N GLU A 57 0.82 -0.51 -7.02
CA GLU A 57 2.01 0.32 -7.25
C GLU A 57 1.64 1.80 -7.14
N TYR A 58 2.28 2.49 -6.20
CA TYR A 58 2.10 3.91 -5.97
C TYR A 58 3.36 4.67 -6.35
N LYS A 59 3.26 5.59 -7.31
CA LYS A 59 4.34 6.54 -7.60
C LYS A 59 4.16 7.76 -6.69
N ILE A 60 4.95 7.86 -5.63
CA ILE A 60 4.81 8.87 -4.59
C ILE A 60 5.93 9.90 -4.71
N LYS A 61 5.59 11.19 -4.57
CA LYS A 61 6.52 12.28 -4.35
C LYS A 61 6.48 12.72 -2.89
N ALA A 62 7.61 12.64 -2.19
CA ALA A 62 7.72 13.03 -0.78
C ALA A 62 9.18 13.30 -0.35
N GLY A 63 9.39 13.80 0.86
CA GLY A 63 10.73 13.96 1.45
C GLY A 63 11.41 12.62 1.78
N LYS A 64 12.75 12.60 1.86
CA LYS A 64 13.51 11.37 2.18
C LYS A 64 13.08 10.70 3.50
N SER A 65 12.82 11.51 4.53
CA SER A 65 12.36 11.01 5.84
C SER A 65 10.98 10.36 5.79
N TYR A 66 10.13 10.74 4.84
CA TYR A 66 8.82 10.12 4.62
C TYR A 66 9.00 8.66 4.22
N PHE A 67 9.78 8.38 3.16
CA PHE A 67 10.00 7.01 2.70
C PHE A 67 10.61 6.12 3.78
N SER A 68 11.61 6.61 4.52
CA SER A 68 12.19 5.81 5.61
C SER A 68 11.20 5.49 6.72
N GLN A 69 10.26 6.40 7.03
CA GLN A 69 9.26 6.16 8.06
C GLN A 69 8.17 5.22 7.55
N LEU A 70 7.71 5.44 6.32
CA LEU A 70 6.73 4.59 5.64
C LEU A 70 7.20 3.14 5.61
N LEU A 71 8.39 2.87 5.07
CA LEU A 71 8.91 1.50 4.93
C LEU A 71 9.16 0.79 6.26
N LYS A 72 9.43 1.53 7.35
CA LYS A 72 9.74 0.95 8.66
C LYS A 72 8.53 0.81 9.58
N ARG A 73 7.53 1.67 9.45
CA ARG A 73 6.50 1.87 10.49
C ARG A 73 5.08 2.00 9.95
N TRP A 74 4.83 1.72 8.67
CA TRP A 74 3.50 1.89 8.04
C TRP A 74 2.32 1.40 8.90
N ALA A 75 2.46 0.29 9.64
CA ALA A 75 1.41 -0.27 10.49
C ALA A 75 1.02 0.61 11.71
N HIS A 76 1.84 1.60 12.04
CA HIS A 76 1.70 2.46 13.22
C HIS A 76 1.71 3.95 12.85
N LEU A 77 1.63 4.30 11.57
CA LEU A 77 1.63 5.70 11.16
C LEU A 77 0.25 6.32 11.42
N PRO A 78 0.20 7.54 12.00
CA PRO A 78 -1.06 8.22 12.18
C PRO A 78 -1.65 8.62 10.82
N ALA A 79 -2.98 8.74 10.74
CA ALA A 79 -3.67 9.08 9.50
C ALA A 79 -3.16 10.40 8.86
N GLU A 80 -2.75 11.37 9.69
CA GLU A 80 -2.18 12.64 9.22
C GLU A 80 -0.86 12.47 8.44
N PHE A 81 -0.09 11.42 8.70
CA PHE A 81 1.17 11.15 8.01
C PHE A 81 0.96 11.08 6.50
N TYR A 82 -0.09 10.36 6.08
CA TYR A 82 -0.43 10.15 4.68
C TYR A 82 -0.88 11.44 3.96
N ARG A 83 -1.30 12.48 4.69
CA ARG A 83 -1.67 13.79 4.10
C ARG A 83 -0.47 14.53 3.49
N THR A 84 0.74 14.18 3.90
CA THR A 84 1.98 14.79 3.41
C THR A 84 2.53 14.15 2.14
N MET A 85 1.94 13.02 1.71
CA MET A 85 2.32 12.31 0.50
C MET A 85 1.56 12.85 -0.70
N LYS A 86 2.26 13.06 -1.82
CA LYS A 86 1.62 13.30 -3.11
C LYS A 86 1.69 12.05 -3.98
N ILE A 87 0.55 11.40 -4.18
CA ILE A 87 0.43 10.29 -5.15
C ILE A 87 0.40 10.89 -6.55
N LEU A 88 1.39 10.56 -7.38
CA LEU A 88 1.48 10.98 -8.78
C LEU A 88 0.80 10.00 -9.72
N ASN A 89 0.81 8.70 -9.37
CA ASN A 89 0.17 7.66 -10.14
C ASN A 89 -0.16 6.46 -9.22
N TYR A 90 -1.21 5.73 -9.58
CA TYR A 90 -1.63 4.48 -8.95
C TYR A 90 -1.91 3.43 -10.03
N GLN A 91 -1.47 2.20 -9.79
CA GLN A 91 -1.78 1.06 -10.64
C GLN A 91 -2.00 -0.19 -9.79
N THR A 92 -3.12 -0.88 -10.00
CA THR A 92 -3.32 -2.23 -9.47
C THR A 92 -2.47 -3.23 -10.24
N LEU A 93 -1.60 -3.96 -9.54
CA LEU A 93 -0.74 -4.98 -10.13
C LEU A 93 -1.31 -6.40 -10.00
N ALA A 94 -2.05 -6.65 -8.91
CA ALA A 94 -2.74 -7.90 -8.68
C ALA A 94 -3.90 -7.68 -7.69
N GLU A 95 -4.95 -8.46 -7.84
CA GLU A 95 -6.08 -8.49 -6.92
C GLU A 95 -6.58 -9.93 -6.74
N THR A 96 -7.05 -10.27 -5.54
CA THR A 96 -7.86 -11.47 -5.33
C THR A 96 -9.32 -11.10 -5.53
N LYS A 97 -10.08 -11.95 -6.22
CA LYS A 97 -11.53 -11.80 -6.31
C LYS A 97 -12.15 -12.01 -4.92
N MET A 98 -13.06 -11.11 -4.54
CA MET A 98 -13.99 -11.29 -3.43
C MET A 98 -15.00 -12.38 -3.74
#